data_AF-A0A7U9DN98-F1
#
_entry.id   AF-A0A7U9DN98-F1
#
_cell.length_a   1.000
_cell.length_b   1.000
_cell.length_c   1.000
_cell.angle_alpha   90.00
_cell.angle_beta   90.00
_cell.angle_gamma   90.00
#
_symmetry.space_group_name_H-M   'P 1'
#
loop_
_entity.id
_entity.type
_entity.pdbx_description
1 polymer ?
#
loop_
_entity_poly.entity_id
_entity_poly.type
_entity_poly.pdbx_seq_one_letter_code
_entity_poly.pdbx_strand_id
1 'polypeptide(L)'
;MRELYACQLLLTDPQATPDEALGRAERLICEWVGRPTGLVPSVLAEDGRYETTGGHTVTTHHHVTDDALKGWTCSWYQPAADDPTVRWATSLALSSRSDGVCATVRIGLQQDSDMFQLRRPVFRFSSPAIVRTLLREFVVGDAEHRTKPSPWMLTAGDIPGFVEWLTDHRRALPVVVVTNHPSTGRPLVDTQKLSRELAGLAHVAHLSTHLAARNLTDEVGAQLSAWQGAVRLYWPKFGKDSEPYDHKYWPPHRMPDEGGAFLIDELRRWLGSVSAASVPENPVHGWVRAARWQALQKADDLPDWAKEYVRLQDQELKDIRRQYDEVSKKLATALTKAEALQAQFDEVSLAGGKLADDGGLATELAGTDLSDLTVREALQRAKEEIG
;
A
#
# COMPACT_ATOMS: atom_id res chain seq x y z
N MET A 1 -0.51 -9.57 -18.23
CA MET A 1 -1.61 -8.69 -17.75
C MET A 1 -0.98 -7.38 -17.33
N ARG A 2 -1.52 -6.24 -17.77
CA ARG A 2 -1.08 -4.92 -17.31
C ARG A 2 -2.00 -4.45 -16.19
N GLU A 3 -1.50 -4.46 -14.96
CA GLU A 3 -2.25 -3.93 -13.83
C GLU A 3 -2.30 -2.39 -13.88
N LEU A 4 -3.47 -1.84 -13.58
CA LEU A 4 -3.77 -0.42 -13.60
C LEU A 4 -4.13 0.12 -12.21
N TYR A 5 -4.55 -0.78 -11.32
CA TYR A 5 -4.97 -0.47 -9.96
C TYR A 5 -4.81 -1.72 -9.11
N ALA A 6 -4.25 -1.56 -7.92
CA ALA A 6 -4.32 -2.56 -6.88
C ALA A 6 -4.54 -1.89 -5.53
N CYS A 7 -5.32 -2.50 -4.65
CA CYS A 7 -5.34 -2.12 -3.25
C CYS A 7 -5.47 -3.35 -2.36
N GLN A 8 -4.93 -3.26 -1.15
CA GLN A 8 -5.17 -4.21 -0.07
C GLN A 8 -5.74 -3.47 1.12
N LEU A 9 -6.83 -3.99 1.67
CA LEU A 9 -7.58 -3.42 2.77
C LEU A 9 -7.66 -4.45 3.89
N LEU A 10 -7.35 -4.03 5.12
CA LEU A 10 -7.68 -4.81 6.31
C LEU A 10 -9.07 -4.38 6.77
N LEU A 11 -10.05 -5.22 6.50
CA LEU A 11 -11.45 -5.01 6.86
C LEU A 11 -11.66 -5.47 8.31
N THR A 12 -12.13 -4.56 9.15
CA THR A 12 -12.52 -4.87 10.52
C THR A 12 -13.98 -4.53 10.74
N ASP A 13 -14.69 -5.38 11.47
CA ASP A 13 -16.07 -5.17 11.89
C ASP A 13 -16.16 -5.43 13.40
N PRO A 14 -16.27 -4.38 14.24
CA PRO A 14 -16.30 -4.55 15.70
C PRO A 14 -17.49 -5.35 16.21
N GLN A 15 -18.51 -5.58 15.38
CA GLN A 15 -19.75 -6.27 15.76
C GLN A 15 -19.84 -7.70 15.20
N ALA A 16 -18.84 -8.16 14.45
CA ALA A 16 -18.87 -9.45 13.78
C ALA A 16 -17.56 -10.21 13.98
N THR A 17 -17.64 -11.54 14.00
CA THR A 17 -16.46 -12.40 13.94
C THR A 17 -15.75 -12.24 12.59
N PRO A 18 -14.44 -12.56 12.48
CA PRO A 18 -13.74 -12.53 11.19
C PRO A 18 -14.41 -13.35 10.09
N ASP A 19 -15.03 -14.47 10.44
CA ASP A 19 -15.77 -15.33 9.50
C ASP A 19 -17.08 -14.67 8.99
N GLU A 20 -17.84 -14.03 9.88
CA GLU A 20 -19.03 -13.27 9.49
C GLU A 20 -18.66 -12.05 8.64
N ALA A 21 -17.58 -11.35 9.00
CA ALA A 21 -17.02 -10.26 8.21
C ALA A 21 -16.57 -10.73 6.82
N LEU A 22 -15.96 -11.92 6.73
CA LEU A 22 -15.53 -12.54 5.47
C LEU A 22 -16.74 -12.82 4.58
N GLY A 23 -17.76 -13.50 5.10
CA GLY A 23 -18.98 -13.81 4.34
C GLY A 23 -19.77 -12.56 3.92
N ARG A 24 -19.74 -11.49 4.74
CA ARG A 24 -20.33 -10.20 4.37
C ARG A 24 -19.53 -9.51 3.25
N ALA A 25 -18.20 -9.50 3.33
CA ALA A 25 -17.35 -8.93 2.29
C ALA A 25 -17.52 -9.69 0.96
N GLU A 26 -17.55 -11.02 1.01
CA GLU A 26 -17.80 -11.89 -0.13
C GLU A 26 -19.15 -11.56 -0.79
N ARG A 27 -20.23 -11.48 -0.01
CA ARG A 27 -21.56 -11.12 -0.51
C ARG A 27 -21.58 -9.79 -1.25
N LEU A 28 -20.95 -8.75 -0.70
CA LEU A 28 -20.87 -7.43 -1.33
C LEU A 28 -20.11 -7.50 -2.67
N ILE A 29 -19.06 -8.34 -2.75
CA ILE A 29 -18.33 -8.56 -3.98
C ILE A 29 -19.19 -9.32 -5.00
N CYS A 30 -19.84 -10.41 -4.60
CA CYS A 30 -20.74 -11.19 -5.45
C CYS A 30 -21.91 -10.33 -5.99
N GLU A 31 -22.49 -9.45 -5.17
CA GLU A 31 -23.47 -8.46 -5.63
C GLU A 31 -22.90 -7.48 -6.65
N TRP A 32 -21.68 -7.02 -6.44
CA TRP A 32 -21.02 -6.10 -7.37
C TRP A 32 -20.69 -6.75 -8.71
N VAL A 33 -20.18 -7.99 -8.71
CA VAL A 33 -19.88 -8.77 -9.93
C VAL A 33 -21.18 -9.23 -10.62
N GLY A 34 -22.20 -9.59 -9.86
CA GLY A 34 -23.50 -10.06 -10.38
C GLY A 34 -24.24 -9.00 -11.19
N ARG A 35 -24.18 -7.72 -10.79
CA ARG A 35 -24.88 -6.61 -11.49
C ARG A 35 -24.56 -6.51 -12.99
N PRO A 36 -23.29 -6.40 -13.43
CA PRO A 36 -22.95 -6.33 -14.85
C PRO A 36 -23.04 -7.68 -15.57
N THR A 37 -22.81 -8.79 -14.86
CA THR A 37 -22.78 -10.14 -15.47
C THR A 37 -24.16 -10.77 -15.64
N GLY A 38 -25.16 -10.28 -14.89
CA GLY A 38 -26.49 -10.91 -14.79
C GLY A 38 -26.51 -12.18 -13.95
N LEU A 39 -25.38 -12.57 -13.35
CA LEU A 39 -25.30 -13.74 -12.48
C LEU A 39 -25.91 -13.43 -11.11
N VAL A 40 -26.65 -14.40 -10.56
CA VAL A 40 -27.23 -14.29 -9.23
C VAL A 40 -26.11 -14.36 -8.19
N PRO A 41 -26.05 -13.45 -7.19
CA PRO A 41 -24.97 -13.43 -6.20
C PRO A 41 -24.79 -14.75 -5.43
N SER A 42 -25.87 -15.49 -5.18
CA SER A 42 -25.80 -16.80 -4.52
C SER A 42 -25.08 -17.86 -5.35
N VAL A 43 -25.15 -17.78 -6.68
CA VAL A 43 -24.41 -18.67 -7.58
C VAL A 43 -22.92 -18.31 -7.56
N LEU A 44 -22.59 -17.02 -7.51
CA LEU A 44 -21.21 -16.55 -7.39
C LEU A 44 -20.58 -16.87 -6.02
N ALA A 45 -21.39 -17.19 -5.01
CA ALA A 45 -20.94 -17.67 -3.70
C ALA A 45 -20.65 -19.18 -3.69
N GLU A 46 -20.76 -19.87 -4.82
CA GLU A 46 -20.33 -21.26 -4.97
C GLU A 46 -19.01 -21.32 -5.74
N ASP A 47 -18.30 -22.45 -5.64
CA ASP A 47 -17.09 -22.70 -6.42
C ASP A 47 -17.46 -23.05 -7.86
N GLY A 48 -16.86 -22.35 -8.81
CA GLY A 48 -17.17 -22.61 -10.20
C GLY A 48 -16.55 -21.64 -11.18
N ARG A 49 -16.74 -21.96 -12.45
CA ARG A 49 -16.47 -21.09 -13.59
C ARG A 49 -17.78 -20.83 -14.33
N TYR A 50 -18.11 -19.56 -14.47
CA TYR A 50 -19.36 -19.09 -15.06
C TYR A 50 -19.04 -18.24 -16.29
N GLU A 51 -19.62 -18.63 -17.41
CA GLU A 51 -19.55 -17.88 -18.66
C GLU A 51 -20.92 -17.33 -18.99
N THR A 52 -20.96 -16.05 -19.37
CA THR A 52 -22.22 -15.33 -19.66
C THR A 52 -22.34 -15.04 -21.14
N THR A 53 -23.56 -14.82 -21.61
CA THR A 53 -23.84 -14.41 -22.99
C THR A 53 -23.21 -13.06 -23.36
N GLY A 54 -22.89 -12.21 -22.37
CA GLY A 54 -22.18 -10.95 -22.55
C GLY A 54 -20.66 -11.06 -22.68
N GLY A 55 -20.10 -12.28 -22.75
CA GLY A 55 -18.66 -12.51 -22.84
C GLY A 55 -17.91 -12.34 -21.52
N HIS A 56 -18.61 -12.21 -20.39
CA HIS A 56 -17.97 -12.24 -19.08
C HIS A 56 -17.62 -13.68 -18.69
N THR A 57 -16.43 -13.85 -18.11
CA THR A 57 -16.01 -15.09 -17.45
C THR A 57 -15.72 -14.78 -15.99
N VAL A 58 -16.39 -15.46 -15.07
CA VAL A 58 -16.17 -15.35 -13.63
C VAL A 58 -15.73 -16.70 -13.10
N THR A 59 -14.71 -16.72 -12.25
CA THR A 59 -14.25 -17.95 -11.58
C THR A 59 -14.11 -17.68 -10.10
N THR A 60 -14.75 -18.50 -9.27
CA THR A 60 -14.79 -18.36 -7.81
C THR A 60 -14.29 -19.64 -7.16
N HIS A 61 -13.53 -19.49 -6.08
CA HIS A 61 -12.99 -20.60 -5.29
C HIS A 61 -12.92 -20.23 -3.81
N HIS A 62 -13.40 -21.14 -2.96
CA HIS A 62 -13.24 -21.14 -1.52
C HIS A 62 -12.00 -21.94 -1.15
N HIS A 63 -11.30 -21.46 -0.14
CA HIS A 63 -10.08 -22.05 0.36
C HIS A 63 -10.20 -22.21 1.87
N VAL A 64 -9.88 -23.40 2.36
CA VAL A 64 -9.80 -23.67 3.81
C VAL A 64 -8.47 -24.34 4.08
N THR A 65 -7.68 -23.79 4.99
CA THR A 65 -6.42 -24.39 5.43
C THR A 65 -6.64 -25.39 6.56
N ASP A 66 -5.63 -26.23 6.82
CA ASP A 66 -5.63 -27.15 7.96
C ASP A 66 -5.76 -26.42 9.31
N ASP A 67 -5.25 -25.19 9.40
CA ASP A 67 -5.40 -24.29 10.56
C ASP A 67 -6.77 -23.58 10.60
N ALA A 68 -7.75 -24.05 9.84
CA ALA A 68 -9.09 -23.49 9.70
C ALA A 68 -9.15 -22.02 9.23
N LEU A 69 -8.09 -21.52 8.57
CA LEU A 69 -8.15 -20.21 7.92
C LEU A 69 -8.97 -20.32 6.64
N LYS A 70 -9.91 -19.38 6.47
CA LYS A 70 -10.83 -19.34 5.35
C LYS A 70 -10.42 -18.24 4.37
N GLY A 71 -10.51 -18.54 3.09
CA GLY A 71 -10.25 -17.59 2.03
C GLY A 71 -11.21 -17.79 0.87
N TRP A 72 -11.32 -16.75 0.07
CA TRP A 72 -12.14 -16.76 -1.13
C TRP A 72 -11.44 -15.97 -2.22
N THR A 73 -11.46 -16.48 -3.45
CA THR A 73 -10.87 -15.82 -4.60
C THR A 73 -11.88 -15.72 -5.73
N CYS A 74 -11.93 -14.59 -6.41
CA CYS A 74 -12.73 -14.38 -7.60
C CYS A 74 -11.89 -13.73 -8.71
N SER A 75 -11.89 -14.36 -9.88
CA SER A 75 -11.29 -13.83 -11.10
C SER A 75 -12.41 -13.51 -12.08
N TRP A 76 -12.50 -12.25 -12.49
CA TRP A 76 -13.53 -11.77 -13.39
C TRP A 76 -12.90 -11.12 -14.62
N TYR A 77 -13.19 -11.71 -15.78
CA TYR A 77 -12.84 -11.19 -17.09
C TYR A 77 -14.08 -10.63 -17.78
N GLN A 78 -13.93 -9.46 -18.42
CA GLN A 78 -15.00 -8.87 -19.22
C GLN A 78 -14.43 -8.19 -20.47
N PRO A 79 -15.15 -8.19 -21.61
CA PRO A 79 -14.73 -7.47 -22.80
C PRO A 79 -14.56 -5.97 -22.50
N ALA A 80 -13.56 -5.32 -23.11
CA ALA A 80 -13.47 -3.87 -23.05
C ALA A 80 -14.38 -3.24 -24.13
N ALA A 81 -15.28 -2.35 -23.70
CA ALA A 81 -16.19 -1.67 -24.62
C ALA A 81 -15.46 -0.79 -25.65
N ASP A 82 -14.31 -0.23 -25.27
CA ASP A 82 -13.56 0.73 -26.09
C ASP A 82 -12.59 0.05 -27.08
N ASP A 83 -12.20 -1.21 -26.83
CA ASP A 83 -11.19 -1.91 -27.62
C ASP A 83 -11.40 -3.44 -27.55
N PRO A 84 -11.87 -4.08 -28.63
CA PRO A 84 -12.16 -5.52 -28.63
C PRO A 84 -10.92 -6.41 -28.56
N THR A 85 -9.71 -5.84 -28.69
CA THR A 85 -8.45 -6.59 -28.60
C THR A 85 -7.94 -6.76 -27.17
N VAL A 86 -8.64 -6.15 -26.20
CA VAL A 86 -8.32 -6.26 -24.78
C VAL A 86 -9.56 -6.61 -23.98
N ARG A 87 -9.33 -7.28 -22.86
CA ARG A 87 -10.33 -7.57 -21.85
C ARG A 87 -9.88 -6.98 -20.52
N TRP A 88 -10.84 -6.49 -19.75
CA TRP A 88 -10.60 -6.19 -18.35
C TRP A 88 -10.45 -7.50 -17.58
N ALA A 89 -9.49 -7.52 -16.67
CA ALA A 89 -9.26 -8.61 -15.76
C ALA A 89 -9.25 -8.02 -14.34
N THR A 90 -10.19 -8.49 -13.52
CA THR A 90 -10.33 -8.13 -12.12
C THR A 90 -10.04 -9.36 -11.28
N SER A 91 -9.10 -9.26 -10.34
CA SER A 91 -8.82 -10.30 -9.37
C SER A 91 -9.15 -9.79 -7.97
N LEU A 92 -9.91 -10.59 -7.24
CA LEU A 92 -10.42 -10.32 -5.91
C LEU A 92 -9.99 -11.48 -5.01
N ALA A 93 -9.44 -11.17 -3.86
CA ALA A 93 -9.03 -12.15 -2.88
C ALA A 93 -9.41 -11.69 -1.48
N LEU A 94 -10.00 -12.58 -0.71
CA LEU A 94 -10.33 -12.41 0.69
C LEU A 94 -9.63 -13.51 1.50
N SER A 95 -9.08 -13.16 2.66
CA SER A 95 -8.55 -14.11 3.63
C SER A 95 -8.90 -13.68 5.04
N SER A 96 -9.35 -14.64 5.86
CA SER A 96 -9.51 -14.44 7.30
C SER A 96 -8.15 -14.29 7.97
N ARG A 97 -8.04 -13.34 8.89
CA ARG A 97 -6.90 -13.13 9.77
C ARG A 97 -7.39 -12.98 11.21
N SER A 98 -6.49 -13.12 12.18
CA SER A 98 -6.81 -12.90 13.59
C SER A 98 -7.28 -11.48 13.88
N ASP A 99 -6.84 -10.51 13.08
CA ASP A 99 -7.11 -9.08 13.21
C ASP A 99 -8.19 -8.55 12.24
N GLY A 100 -8.85 -9.43 11.47
CA GLY A 100 -9.92 -9.04 10.54
C GLY A 100 -9.90 -9.84 9.23
N VAL A 101 -10.28 -9.20 8.13
CA VAL A 101 -10.29 -9.82 6.80
C VAL A 101 -9.38 -9.03 5.86
N CYS A 102 -8.39 -9.70 5.25
CA CYS A 102 -7.55 -9.08 4.24
C CYS A 102 -8.23 -9.18 2.87
N ALA A 103 -8.71 -8.05 2.37
CA ALA A 103 -9.28 -7.92 1.03
C ALA A 103 -8.25 -7.35 0.07
N THR A 104 -8.06 -7.99 -1.07
CA THR A 104 -7.18 -7.50 -2.15
C THR A 104 -7.99 -7.38 -3.43
N VAL A 105 -7.88 -6.22 -4.09
CA VAL A 105 -8.55 -5.93 -5.36
C VAL A 105 -7.47 -5.52 -6.35
N ARG A 106 -7.40 -6.20 -7.49
CA ARG A 106 -6.51 -5.89 -8.60
C ARG A 106 -7.32 -5.75 -9.87
N ILE A 107 -7.06 -4.69 -10.63
CA ILE A 107 -7.69 -4.46 -11.94
C ILE A 107 -6.60 -4.18 -12.96
N GLY A 108 -6.71 -4.86 -14.10
CA GLY A 108 -5.81 -4.67 -15.21
C GLY A 108 -6.47 -4.95 -16.55
N LEU A 109 -5.67 -4.77 -17.59
CA LEU A 109 -6.00 -5.15 -18.94
C LEU A 109 -5.21 -6.40 -19.33
N GLN A 110 -5.86 -7.29 -20.04
CA GLN A 110 -5.25 -8.44 -20.68
C GLN A 110 -5.52 -8.36 -22.18
N GLN A 111 -4.50 -8.67 -22.99
CA GLN A 111 -4.66 -8.80 -24.42
C GLN A 111 -5.53 -10.03 -24.71
N ASP A 112 -6.53 -9.85 -25.55
CA ASP A 112 -7.48 -10.87 -26.00
C ASP A 112 -7.33 -11.05 -27.51
N SER A 113 -6.09 -11.25 -27.96
CA SER A 113 -5.73 -11.46 -29.35
C SER A 113 -4.49 -12.31 -29.47
N ASP A 114 -4.56 -13.32 -30.34
CA ASP A 114 -3.45 -14.24 -30.65
C ASP A 114 -2.39 -13.62 -31.56
N MET A 115 -2.64 -12.40 -32.06
CA MET A 115 -1.73 -11.68 -32.94
C MET A 115 -0.96 -10.62 -32.15
N PHE A 116 0.37 -10.66 -32.21
CA PHE A 116 1.21 -9.61 -31.63
C PHE A 116 1.09 -8.32 -32.47
N GLN A 117 0.59 -7.25 -31.85
CA GLN A 117 0.57 -5.92 -32.44
C GLN A 117 0.96 -4.86 -31.41
N LEU A 118 1.93 -4.02 -31.75
CA LEU A 118 2.31 -2.87 -30.93
C LEU A 118 1.26 -1.76 -31.11
N ARG A 119 0.27 -1.71 -30.22
CA ARG A 119 -0.78 -0.68 -30.20
C ARG A 119 -0.89 -0.05 -28.82
N ARG A 120 -1.34 1.20 -28.78
CA ARG A 120 -1.71 1.87 -27.53
C ARG A 120 -3.18 1.55 -27.23
N PRO A 121 -3.49 0.70 -26.24
CA PRO A 121 -4.87 0.43 -25.89
C PRO A 121 -5.54 1.70 -25.38
N VAL A 122 -6.76 1.96 -25.85
CA VAL A 122 -7.59 3.06 -25.37
C VAL A 122 -8.51 2.49 -24.30
N PHE A 123 -8.43 3.05 -23.09
CA PHE A 123 -9.25 2.61 -21.98
C PHE A 123 -9.56 3.76 -21.03
N ARG A 124 -10.73 3.69 -20.41
CA ARG A 124 -11.12 4.56 -19.30
C ARG A 124 -11.25 3.72 -18.05
N PHE A 125 -10.41 4.02 -17.06
CA PHE A 125 -10.41 3.34 -15.77
C PHE A 125 -10.85 4.33 -14.68
N SER A 126 -11.63 3.87 -13.72
CA SER A 126 -11.98 4.59 -12.48
C SER A 126 -11.78 3.67 -11.30
N SER A 127 -11.62 4.22 -10.09
CA SER A 127 -11.53 3.35 -8.91
C SER A 127 -12.77 2.45 -8.79
N PRO A 128 -12.60 1.13 -8.63
CA PRO A 128 -13.70 0.18 -8.61
C PRO A 128 -14.72 0.48 -7.51
N ALA A 129 -16.00 0.42 -7.87
CA ALA A 129 -17.09 0.75 -6.94
C ALA A 129 -17.09 -0.14 -5.70
N ILE A 130 -16.67 -1.41 -5.83
CA ILE A 130 -16.56 -2.34 -4.71
C ILE A 130 -15.62 -1.84 -3.62
N VAL A 131 -14.49 -1.19 -3.96
CA VAL A 131 -13.57 -0.64 -2.96
C VAL A 131 -14.27 0.43 -2.11
N ARG A 132 -15.06 1.30 -2.75
CA ARG A 132 -15.85 2.31 -2.02
C ARG A 132 -16.94 1.69 -1.16
N THR A 133 -17.56 0.62 -1.62
CA THR A 133 -18.54 -0.14 -0.84
C THR A 133 -17.86 -0.73 0.40
N LEU A 134 -16.73 -1.43 0.25
CA LEU A 134 -15.99 -2.01 1.37
C LEU A 134 -15.56 -0.95 2.39
N LEU A 135 -15.06 0.21 1.95
CA LEU A 135 -14.68 1.31 2.86
C LEU A 135 -15.86 1.93 3.63
N ARG A 136 -17.09 1.80 3.11
CA ARG A 136 -18.31 2.27 3.82
C ARG A 136 -18.79 1.25 4.83
N GLU A 137 -18.81 -0.02 4.41
CA GLU A 137 -19.38 -1.13 5.18
C GLU A 137 -18.45 -1.61 6.30
N PHE A 138 -17.13 -1.47 6.13
CA PHE A 138 -16.13 -1.90 7.10
C PHE A 138 -15.34 -0.71 7.68
N VAL A 139 -14.72 -0.95 8.83
CA VAL A 139 -13.67 -0.07 9.36
C VAL A 139 -12.35 -0.52 8.75
N VAL A 140 -11.72 0.38 8.00
CA VAL A 140 -10.40 0.17 7.40
C VAL A 140 -9.49 1.28 7.92
N GLY A 141 -8.51 0.88 8.73
CA GLY A 141 -7.53 1.80 9.32
C GLY A 141 -6.30 1.99 8.42
N ASP A 142 -5.74 3.18 8.48
CA ASP A 142 -4.39 3.50 8.03
C ASP A 142 -3.69 4.30 9.13
N ALA A 143 -2.77 3.63 9.84
CA ALA A 143 -2.39 4.00 11.20
C ALA A 143 -3.65 4.21 12.07
N GLU A 144 -3.80 5.39 12.68
CA GLU A 144 -4.92 5.73 13.57
C GLU A 144 -6.11 6.37 12.85
N HIS A 145 -6.04 6.54 11.53
CA HIS A 145 -7.11 7.17 10.76
C HIS A 145 -7.95 6.17 9.98
N ARG A 146 -9.28 6.34 10.02
CA ARG A 146 -10.20 5.53 9.22
C ARG A 146 -10.25 6.02 7.77
N THR A 147 -9.88 5.17 6.84
CA THR A 147 -10.00 5.42 5.40
C THR A 147 -11.48 5.49 4.99
N LYS A 148 -11.85 6.55 4.25
CA LYS A 148 -13.22 6.77 3.74
C LYS A 148 -13.19 7.22 2.27
N PRO A 149 -14.22 6.91 1.47
CA PRO A 149 -14.33 7.40 0.09
C PRO A 149 -14.91 8.83 0.02
N SER A 150 -14.49 9.70 0.94
CA SER A 150 -14.95 11.08 1.11
C SER A 150 -13.82 11.94 1.67
N PRO A 151 -13.73 13.23 1.31
CA PRO A 151 -12.62 14.06 1.75
C PRO A 151 -12.70 14.29 3.27
N TRP A 152 -11.54 14.29 3.92
CA TRP A 152 -11.39 14.74 5.29
C TRP A 152 -11.38 16.26 5.31
N MET A 153 -12.49 16.86 5.75
CA MET A 153 -12.61 18.30 5.92
C MET A 153 -11.81 18.72 7.15
N LEU A 154 -10.78 19.54 6.95
CA LEU A 154 -9.88 20.04 7.99
C LEU A 154 -10.07 21.55 8.18
N THR A 155 -10.25 21.97 9.41
CA THR A 155 -10.24 23.37 9.84
C THR A 155 -8.90 23.73 10.48
N ALA A 156 -8.72 24.99 10.90
CA ALA A 156 -7.47 25.43 11.50
C ALA A 156 -7.12 24.69 12.80
N GLY A 157 -8.13 24.30 13.59
CA GLY A 157 -7.93 23.58 14.85
C GLY A 157 -7.53 22.13 14.67
N ASP A 158 -7.81 21.54 13.51
CA ASP A 158 -7.51 20.13 13.22
C ASP A 158 -6.07 19.91 12.77
N ILE A 159 -5.35 20.98 12.39
CA ILE A 159 -4.04 20.90 11.76
C ILE A 159 -2.97 20.24 12.64
N PRO A 160 -2.83 20.55 13.94
CA PRO A 160 -1.80 19.92 14.76
C PRO A 160 -1.92 18.39 14.78
N GLY A 161 -3.13 17.87 15.04
CA GLY A 161 -3.39 16.42 15.02
C GLY A 161 -3.29 15.81 13.63
N PHE A 162 -3.66 16.57 12.59
CA PHE A 162 -3.43 16.13 11.21
C PHE A 162 -1.95 16.00 10.88
N VAL A 163 -1.09 16.94 11.29
CA VAL A 163 0.36 16.88 11.05
C VAL A 163 0.99 15.74 11.83
N GLU A 164 0.60 15.54 13.09
CA GLU A 164 1.04 14.40 13.91
C GLU A 164 0.78 13.07 13.17
N TRP A 165 -0.46 12.86 12.71
CA TRP A 165 -0.81 11.69 11.91
C TRP A 165 -0.11 11.65 10.54
N LEU A 166 0.06 12.80 9.87
CA LEU A 166 0.74 12.89 8.58
C LEU A 166 2.20 12.41 8.69
N THR A 167 2.84 12.65 9.83
CA THR A 167 4.20 12.19 10.16
C THR A 167 4.27 10.77 10.75
N ASP A 168 3.14 10.07 10.92
CA ASP A 168 3.15 8.69 11.41
C ASP A 168 3.71 7.73 10.35
N HIS A 169 4.83 7.08 10.67
CA HIS A 169 5.52 6.13 9.80
C HIS A 169 4.74 4.82 9.58
N ARG A 170 3.69 4.56 10.38
CA ARG A 170 2.79 3.41 10.22
C ARG A 170 1.78 3.60 9.09
N ARG A 171 1.62 4.83 8.55
CA ARG A 171 0.77 5.05 7.38
C ARG A 171 1.31 4.27 6.18
N ALA A 172 0.42 3.55 5.52
CA ALA A 172 0.68 2.84 4.27
C ALA A 172 0.18 3.62 3.05
N LEU A 173 -0.80 4.52 3.21
CA LEU A 173 -1.37 5.27 2.09
C LEU A 173 -0.85 6.71 2.03
N PRO A 174 -0.61 7.25 0.82
CA PRO A 174 -0.34 8.66 0.66
C PRO A 174 -1.55 9.55 1.00
N VAL A 175 -1.30 10.84 1.21
CA VAL A 175 -2.32 11.86 1.50
C VAL A 175 -2.27 12.94 0.44
N VAL A 176 -3.41 13.21 -0.19
CA VAL A 176 -3.58 14.34 -1.12
C VAL A 176 -4.26 15.47 -0.38
N VAL A 177 -3.51 16.52 -0.07
CA VAL A 177 -4.01 17.74 0.55
C VAL A 177 -4.46 18.71 -0.54
N VAL A 178 -5.67 19.24 -0.40
CA VAL A 178 -6.28 20.23 -1.31
C VAL A 178 -6.62 21.48 -0.51
N THR A 179 -6.28 22.65 -1.04
CA THR A 179 -6.56 23.94 -0.39
C THR A 179 -7.57 24.78 -1.17
N ASN A 180 -8.21 25.74 -0.50
CA ASN A 180 -9.09 26.70 -1.14
C ASN A 180 -8.31 27.79 -1.88
N HIS A 181 -8.81 28.18 -3.06
CA HIS A 181 -8.29 29.31 -3.81
C HIS A 181 -8.75 30.64 -3.19
N PRO A 182 -7.89 31.67 -3.05
CA PRO A 182 -8.22 32.90 -2.32
C PRO A 182 -9.35 33.72 -2.93
N SER A 183 -9.47 33.72 -4.26
CA SER A 183 -10.50 34.52 -4.93
C SER A 183 -11.91 33.91 -4.84
N THR A 184 -12.02 32.58 -4.76
CA THR A 184 -13.30 31.87 -4.78
C THR A 184 -13.71 31.32 -3.42
N GLY A 185 -12.76 31.19 -2.49
CA GLY A 185 -12.97 30.50 -1.21
C GLY A 185 -13.27 29.00 -1.36
N ARG A 186 -13.00 28.42 -2.53
CA ARG A 186 -13.32 27.02 -2.87
C ARG A 186 -12.09 26.32 -3.46
N PRO A 187 -11.98 24.98 -3.36
CA PRO A 187 -10.90 24.27 -4.02
C PRO A 187 -11.07 24.34 -5.55
N LEU A 188 -9.95 24.32 -6.28
CA LEU A 188 -9.97 24.26 -7.76
C LEU A 188 -10.28 22.85 -8.28
N VAL A 189 -10.18 21.84 -7.42
CA VAL A 189 -10.44 20.43 -7.69
C VAL A 189 -11.68 19.98 -6.93
N ASP A 190 -12.54 19.17 -7.57
CA ASP A 190 -13.66 18.51 -6.90
C ASP A 190 -13.12 17.44 -5.93
N THR A 191 -13.09 17.78 -4.63
CA THR A 191 -12.52 16.93 -3.59
C THR A 191 -13.34 15.66 -3.36
N GLN A 192 -14.66 15.69 -3.59
CA GLN A 192 -15.52 14.51 -3.53
C GLN A 192 -15.25 13.55 -4.69
N LYS A 193 -15.10 14.06 -5.92
CA LYS A 193 -14.70 13.24 -7.07
C LYS A 193 -13.30 12.68 -6.88
N LEU A 194 -12.34 13.50 -6.46
CA LEU A 194 -10.97 13.05 -6.17
C LEU A 194 -10.95 11.91 -5.13
N SER A 195 -11.67 12.06 -4.02
CA SER A 195 -11.76 11.02 -2.97
C SER A 195 -12.37 9.71 -3.48
N ARG A 196 -13.36 9.79 -4.37
CA ARG A 196 -13.97 8.60 -4.97
C ARG A 196 -13.04 7.89 -5.95
N GLU A 197 -12.26 8.65 -6.72
CA GLU A 197 -11.31 8.14 -7.72
C GLU A 197 -10.02 7.61 -7.10
N LEU A 198 -9.64 8.08 -5.92
CA LEU A 198 -8.48 7.61 -5.16
C LEU A 198 -8.82 6.66 -4.01
N ALA A 199 -10.07 6.20 -3.92
CA ALA A 199 -10.49 5.24 -2.90
C ALA A 199 -9.60 3.99 -2.93
N GLY A 200 -9.03 3.63 -1.79
CA GLY A 200 -8.07 2.53 -1.62
C GLY A 200 -6.62 2.84 -2.04
N LEU A 201 -6.35 4.03 -2.58
CA LEU A 201 -5.02 4.46 -3.03
C LEU A 201 -4.44 5.63 -2.24
N ALA A 202 -5.28 6.54 -1.76
CA ALA A 202 -4.84 7.70 -0.99
C ALA A 202 -5.98 8.24 -0.12
N HIS A 203 -5.60 8.91 0.97
CA HIS A 203 -6.51 9.82 1.68
C HIS A 203 -6.59 11.15 0.93
N VAL A 204 -7.72 11.83 1.04
CA VAL A 204 -7.89 13.19 0.51
C VAL A 204 -8.25 14.09 1.67
N ALA A 205 -7.40 15.07 1.97
CA ALA A 205 -7.63 16.05 3.02
C ALA A 205 -7.93 17.41 2.38
N HIS A 206 -9.02 18.05 2.77
CA HIS A 206 -9.44 19.35 2.26
C HIS A 206 -9.29 20.39 3.37
N LEU A 207 -8.31 21.30 3.21
CA LEU A 207 -8.14 22.45 4.08
C LEU A 207 -9.23 23.47 3.77
N SER A 208 -10.28 23.45 4.59
CA SER A 208 -11.53 24.19 4.38
C SER A 208 -11.40 25.70 4.59
N THR A 209 -10.31 26.18 5.18
CA THR A 209 -10.08 27.59 5.49
C THR A 209 -8.67 28.02 5.13
N HIS A 210 -8.47 29.31 4.85
CA HIS A 210 -7.12 29.86 4.65
C HIS A 210 -6.24 29.74 5.89
N LEU A 211 -6.85 29.82 7.08
CA LEU A 211 -6.13 29.65 8.34
C LEU A 211 -5.60 28.22 8.49
N ALA A 212 -6.34 27.21 8.04
CA ALA A 212 -5.85 25.81 8.01
C ALA A 212 -4.60 25.64 7.13
N ALA A 213 -4.58 26.25 5.93
CA ALA A 213 -3.40 26.23 5.06
C ALA A 213 -2.20 26.99 5.65
N ARG A 214 -2.46 28.10 6.37
CA ARG A 214 -1.41 28.83 7.08
C ARG A 214 -0.85 28.00 8.24
N ASN A 215 -1.69 27.43 9.09
CA ASN A 215 -1.26 26.57 10.19
C ASN A 215 -0.46 25.37 9.68
N LEU A 216 -0.83 24.78 8.53
CA LEU A 216 -0.04 23.71 7.93
C LEU A 216 1.37 24.22 7.57
N THR A 217 1.47 25.40 6.98
CA THR A 217 2.76 26.06 6.67
C THR A 217 3.59 26.29 7.91
N ASP A 218 2.98 26.74 8.99
CA ASP A 218 3.68 26.99 10.26
C ASP A 218 4.19 25.66 10.88
N GLU A 219 3.46 24.56 10.69
CA GLU A 219 3.81 23.24 11.23
C GLU A 219 4.87 22.47 10.44
N VAL A 220 4.77 22.45 9.09
CA VAL A 220 5.66 21.63 8.23
C VAL A 220 6.67 22.46 7.44
N GLY A 221 6.59 23.78 7.51
CA GLY A 221 7.42 24.69 6.73
C GLY A 221 6.90 24.98 5.32
N ALA A 222 7.27 26.14 4.79
CA ALA A 222 6.75 26.63 3.50
C ALA A 222 7.10 25.71 2.32
N GLN A 223 8.26 25.06 2.33
CA GLN A 223 8.62 24.17 1.23
C GLN A 223 7.82 22.87 1.21
N LEU A 224 7.26 22.44 2.35
CA LEU A 224 6.48 21.22 2.50
C LEU A 224 4.97 21.45 2.55
N SER A 225 4.49 22.70 2.64
CA SER A 225 3.07 23.03 2.73
C SER A 225 2.33 23.09 1.37
N ALA A 226 1.02 23.34 1.41
CA ALA A 226 0.17 23.66 0.26
C ALA A 226 -0.71 24.86 0.58
N TRP A 227 -0.91 25.78 -0.38
CA TRP A 227 -1.71 26.99 -0.19
C TRP A 227 -2.31 27.52 -1.48
N GLN A 228 -3.22 28.49 -1.34
CA GLN A 228 -3.80 29.28 -2.43
C GLN A 228 -4.45 28.47 -3.57
N GLY A 229 -5.10 27.36 -3.26
CA GLY A 229 -5.75 26.52 -4.28
C GLY A 229 -4.84 25.43 -4.85
N ALA A 230 -3.64 25.26 -4.29
CA ALA A 230 -2.75 24.17 -4.65
C ALA A 230 -3.22 22.81 -4.11
N VAL A 231 -2.68 21.76 -4.72
CA VAL A 231 -2.79 20.37 -4.28
C VAL A 231 -1.40 19.84 -3.97
N ARG A 232 -1.25 19.05 -2.91
CA ARG A 232 0.02 18.39 -2.57
C ARG A 232 -0.17 16.93 -2.19
N LEU A 233 0.74 16.09 -2.66
CA LEU A 233 0.80 14.67 -2.30
C LEU A 233 1.90 14.45 -1.25
N TYR A 234 1.54 13.83 -0.14
CA TYR A 234 2.48 13.36 0.87
C TYR A 234 2.54 11.84 0.84
N TRP A 235 3.70 11.27 0.49
CA TRP A 235 3.92 9.83 0.59
C TRP A 235 3.98 9.34 2.05
N PRO A 236 3.83 8.03 2.27
CA PRO A 236 4.24 7.39 3.52
C PRO A 236 5.67 7.75 3.93
N LYS A 237 5.95 7.68 5.24
CA LYS A 237 7.24 8.07 5.84
C LYS A 237 7.63 9.54 5.63
N PHE A 238 6.62 10.40 5.46
CA PHE A 238 6.81 11.84 5.45
C PHE A 238 7.30 12.34 6.82
N GLY A 239 8.30 13.20 6.82
CA GLY A 239 8.82 13.95 7.97
C GLY A 239 8.93 15.44 7.65
N LYS A 240 9.09 16.26 8.69
CA LYS A 240 9.23 17.72 8.55
C LYS A 240 10.55 18.15 7.88
N ASP A 241 11.48 17.22 7.74
CA ASP A 241 12.79 17.33 7.08
C ASP A 241 12.84 16.60 5.72
N SER A 242 11.72 16.07 5.23
CA SER A 242 11.66 15.37 3.95
C SER A 242 11.99 16.28 2.77
N GLU A 243 12.57 15.71 1.72
CA GLU A 243 12.88 16.42 0.48
C GLU A 243 11.58 16.87 -0.22
N PRO A 244 11.35 18.19 -0.41
CA PRO A 244 10.10 18.69 -0.98
C PRO A 244 9.68 18.09 -2.32
N TYR A 245 10.64 17.71 -3.17
CA TYR A 245 10.35 17.17 -4.51
C TYR A 245 9.79 15.74 -4.50
N ASP A 246 10.05 14.97 -3.43
CA ASP A 246 9.43 13.65 -3.28
C ASP A 246 7.92 13.78 -3.02
N HIS A 247 7.50 14.89 -2.41
CA HIS A 247 6.12 15.22 -2.05
C HIS A 247 5.49 16.18 -3.05
N LYS A 248 5.15 15.66 -4.23
CA LYS A 248 4.74 16.43 -5.42
C LYS A 248 3.68 17.50 -5.10
N TYR A 249 3.95 18.71 -5.59
CA TYR A 249 3.11 19.90 -5.44
C TYR A 249 2.57 20.35 -6.80
N TRP A 250 1.25 20.58 -6.87
CA TRP A 250 0.57 21.13 -8.04
C TRP A 250 0.07 22.54 -7.73
N PRO A 251 0.70 23.58 -8.30
CA PRO A 251 0.24 24.96 -8.16
C PRO A 251 -1.08 25.20 -8.91
N PRO A 252 -1.85 26.23 -8.54
CA PRO A 252 -3.16 26.57 -9.14
C PRO A 252 -3.22 26.56 -10.66
N HIS A 253 -2.20 27.09 -11.35
CA HIS A 253 -2.16 27.15 -12.82
C HIS A 253 -2.08 25.77 -13.52
N ARG A 254 -1.82 24.69 -12.78
CA ARG A 254 -1.87 23.30 -13.29
C ARG A 254 -3.27 22.69 -13.26
N MET A 255 -4.27 23.44 -12.79
CA MET A 255 -5.69 23.05 -12.78
C MET A 255 -6.49 24.01 -13.69
N PRO A 256 -6.28 23.96 -15.02
CA PRO A 256 -6.91 24.90 -15.96
C PRO A 256 -8.39 24.61 -16.20
N ASP A 257 -8.83 23.38 -15.91
CA ASP A 257 -10.19 22.91 -16.13
C ASP A 257 -11.04 22.99 -14.86
N GLU A 258 -12.33 23.27 -15.03
CA GLU A 258 -13.27 23.33 -13.93
C GLU A 258 -13.31 22.00 -13.16
N GLY A 259 -13.11 22.08 -11.84
CA GLY A 259 -13.09 20.91 -10.97
C GLY A 259 -11.85 20.02 -11.09
N GLY A 260 -10.84 20.42 -11.88
CA GLY A 260 -9.53 19.77 -11.95
C GLY A 260 -9.58 18.31 -12.41
N ALA A 261 -10.46 17.98 -13.36
CA ALA A 261 -10.60 16.65 -13.92
C ALA A 261 -9.30 16.11 -14.53
N PHE A 262 -8.48 16.97 -15.15
CA PHE A 262 -7.16 16.57 -15.66
C PHE A 262 -6.25 16.05 -14.54
N LEU A 263 -6.17 16.80 -13.42
CA LEU A 263 -5.35 16.41 -12.28
C LEU A 263 -5.87 15.14 -11.59
N ILE A 264 -7.20 15.01 -11.45
CA ILE A 264 -7.82 13.80 -10.90
C ILE A 264 -7.42 12.57 -11.74
N ASP A 265 -7.48 12.68 -13.07
CA ASP A 265 -7.11 11.59 -13.98
C ASP A 265 -5.59 11.31 -13.95
N GLU A 266 -4.75 12.34 -13.86
CA GLU A 266 -3.30 12.20 -13.67
C GLU A 266 -2.99 11.44 -12.37
N LEU A 267 -3.51 11.91 -11.23
CA LEU A 267 -3.30 11.29 -9.92
C LEU A 267 -3.78 9.84 -9.89
N ARG A 268 -4.98 9.57 -10.41
CA ARG A 268 -5.52 8.21 -10.48
C ARG A 268 -4.64 7.27 -11.29
N ARG A 269 -4.22 7.68 -12.49
CA ARG A 269 -3.36 6.85 -13.36
C ARG A 269 -1.99 6.62 -12.73
N TRP A 270 -1.42 7.65 -12.13
CA TRP A 270 -0.10 7.56 -11.50
C TRP A 270 -0.13 6.70 -10.23
N LEU A 271 -1.00 7.00 -9.27
CA LEU A 271 -1.13 6.22 -8.03
C LEU A 271 -1.63 4.80 -8.30
N GLY A 272 -2.51 4.61 -9.28
CA GLY A 272 -2.92 3.28 -9.74
C GLY A 272 -1.73 2.45 -10.22
N SER A 273 -0.85 3.04 -11.04
CA SER A 273 0.37 2.38 -11.51
C SER A 273 1.36 2.07 -10.38
N VAL A 274 1.53 2.98 -9.42
CA VAL A 274 2.40 2.75 -8.25
C VAL A 274 1.84 1.63 -7.37
N SER A 275 0.52 1.65 -7.13
CA SER A 275 -0.16 0.66 -6.30
C SER A 275 -0.05 -0.76 -6.88
N ALA A 276 -0.20 -0.91 -8.20
CA ALA A 276 -0.06 -2.18 -8.89
C ALA A 276 1.30 -2.87 -8.60
N ALA A 277 2.37 -2.08 -8.53
CA ALA A 277 3.71 -2.57 -8.23
C ALA A 277 3.97 -2.79 -6.73
N SER A 278 3.16 -2.21 -5.84
CA SER A 278 3.46 -2.13 -4.41
C SER A 278 2.58 -3.05 -3.54
N VAL A 279 1.38 -3.39 -4.01
CA VAL A 279 0.45 -4.22 -3.23
C VAL A 279 1.00 -5.65 -3.12
N PRO A 280 1.13 -6.22 -1.91
CA PRO A 280 1.60 -7.58 -1.73
C PRO A 280 0.57 -8.60 -2.25
N GLU A 281 0.99 -9.85 -2.35
CA GLU A 281 0.09 -10.97 -2.64
C GLU A 281 -0.85 -11.19 -1.44
N ASN A 282 -2.11 -11.53 -1.71
CA ASN A 282 -3.04 -11.90 -0.64
C ASN A 282 -2.62 -13.24 -0.01
N PRO A 283 -2.67 -13.40 1.32
CA PRO A 283 -2.30 -14.65 1.99
C PRO A 283 -2.97 -15.90 1.41
N VAL A 284 -4.21 -15.79 0.92
CA VAL A 284 -4.94 -16.92 0.33
C VAL A 284 -4.19 -17.57 -0.82
N HIS A 285 -3.49 -16.80 -1.68
CA HIS A 285 -2.73 -17.38 -2.78
C HIS A 285 -1.51 -18.16 -2.28
N GLY A 286 -0.89 -17.70 -1.19
CA GLY A 286 0.14 -18.46 -0.49
C GLY A 286 -0.39 -19.81 0.01
N TRP A 287 -1.57 -19.82 0.61
CA TRP A 287 -2.24 -21.04 1.08
C TRP A 287 -2.56 -21.99 -0.07
N VAL A 288 -3.12 -21.47 -1.17
CA VAL A 288 -3.44 -22.27 -2.37
C VAL A 288 -2.20 -22.92 -2.96
N ARG A 289 -1.09 -22.16 -3.07
CA ARG A 289 0.17 -22.72 -3.54
C ARG A 289 0.68 -23.81 -2.61
N ALA A 290 0.64 -23.60 -1.30
CA ALA A 290 1.08 -24.58 -0.31
C ALA A 290 0.21 -25.86 -0.35
N ALA A 291 -1.12 -25.72 -0.43
CA ALA A 291 -2.04 -26.85 -0.53
C ALA A 291 -1.84 -27.62 -1.84
N ARG A 292 -1.72 -26.92 -2.98
CA ARG A 292 -1.42 -27.53 -4.28
C ARG A 292 -0.07 -28.25 -4.25
N TRP A 293 0.93 -27.66 -3.59
CA TRP A 293 2.24 -28.26 -3.41
C TRP A 293 2.17 -29.58 -2.66
N GLN A 294 1.49 -29.59 -1.51
CA GLN A 294 1.29 -30.81 -0.73
C GLN A 294 0.50 -31.87 -1.49
N ALA A 295 -0.52 -31.47 -2.25
CA ALA A 295 -1.29 -32.40 -3.08
C ALA A 295 -0.43 -33.03 -4.18
N LEU A 296 0.45 -32.25 -4.82
CA LEU A 296 1.42 -32.76 -5.79
C LEU A 296 2.41 -33.74 -5.13
N GLN A 297 2.94 -33.43 -3.94
CA GLN A 297 3.83 -34.35 -3.22
C GLN A 297 3.18 -35.69 -2.88
N LYS A 298 1.86 -35.70 -2.60
CA LYS A 298 1.10 -36.92 -2.26
C LYS A 298 0.58 -37.68 -3.49
N ALA A 299 0.70 -37.12 -4.69
CA ALA A 299 0.19 -37.74 -5.90
C ALA A 299 1.19 -38.79 -6.42
N ASP A 300 0.87 -40.07 -6.23
CA ASP A 300 1.70 -41.20 -6.69
C ASP A 300 1.85 -41.25 -8.23
N ASP A 301 0.85 -40.74 -8.95
CA ASP A 301 0.69 -40.90 -10.41
C ASP A 301 1.21 -39.70 -11.24
N LEU A 302 2.09 -38.88 -10.66
CA LEU A 302 2.71 -37.79 -11.40
C LEU A 302 3.70 -38.30 -12.46
N PRO A 303 3.75 -37.68 -13.65
CA PRO A 303 4.82 -37.89 -14.62
C PRO A 303 6.20 -37.65 -14.00
N ASP A 304 7.22 -38.39 -14.43
CA ASP A 304 8.58 -38.31 -13.85
C ASP A 304 9.17 -36.89 -13.85
N TRP A 305 8.90 -36.10 -14.89
CA TRP A 305 9.34 -34.71 -14.97
C TRP A 305 8.68 -33.82 -13.91
N ALA A 306 7.42 -34.11 -13.53
CA ALA A 306 6.70 -33.38 -12.49
C ALA A 306 7.20 -33.78 -11.11
N LYS A 307 7.54 -35.06 -10.90
CA LYS A 307 8.21 -35.54 -9.68
C LYS A 307 9.59 -34.89 -9.50
N GLU A 308 10.38 -34.81 -10.57
CA GLU A 308 11.69 -34.16 -10.55
C GLU A 308 11.58 -32.64 -10.34
N TYR A 309 10.60 -31.99 -10.97
CA TYR A 309 10.30 -30.58 -10.72
C TYR A 309 9.91 -30.33 -9.25
N VAL A 310 9.07 -31.20 -8.68
CA VAL A 310 8.68 -31.11 -7.26
C VAL A 310 9.90 -31.23 -6.35
N ARG A 311 10.77 -32.21 -6.63
CA ARG A 311 12.01 -32.44 -5.89
C ARG A 311 12.97 -31.25 -5.95
N LEU A 312 13.18 -30.65 -7.13
CA LEU A 312 14.08 -29.51 -7.32
C LEU A 312 13.64 -28.28 -6.52
N GLN A 313 12.35 -27.95 -6.59
CA GLN A 313 11.76 -26.85 -5.83
C GLN A 313 11.79 -27.10 -4.31
N ASP A 314 11.59 -28.34 -3.84
CA ASP A 314 11.77 -28.70 -2.43
C ASP A 314 13.23 -28.49 -1.96
N GLN A 315 14.20 -28.78 -2.84
CA GLN A 315 15.61 -28.54 -2.57
C GLN A 315 15.92 -27.04 -2.52
N GLU A 316 15.41 -26.25 -3.47
CA GLU A 316 15.53 -24.78 -3.46
C GLU A 316 14.91 -24.18 -2.19
N LEU A 317 13.72 -24.62 -1.77
CA LEU A 317 13.06 -24.14 -0.55
C LEU A 317 13.88 -24.45 0.71
N LYS A 318 14.51 -25.63 0.78
CA LYS A 318 15.41 -26.00 1.88
C LYS A 318 16.66 -25.13 1.90
N ASP A 319 17.25 -24.89 0.74
CA ASP A 319 18.44 -24.05 0.60
C ASP A 319 18.13 -22.58 0.96
N ILE A 320 17.00 -22.05 0.50
CA ILE A 320 16.53 -20.70 0.85
C ILE A 320 16.25 -20.59 2.36
N ARG A 321 15.60 -21.59 2.98
CA ARG A 321 15.38 -21.59 4.44
C ARG A 321 16.70 -21.61 5.21
N ARG A 322 17.65 -22.42 4.78
CA ARG A 322 18.99 -22.47 5.38
C ARG A 322 19.68 -21.12 5.29
N GLN A 323 19.60 -20.44 4.14
CA GLN A 323 20.14 -19.10 3.95
C GLN A 323 19.44 -18.08 4.85
N TYR A 324 18.10 -18.15 4.96
CA TYR A 324 17.34 -17.27 5.85
C TYR A 324 17.73 -17.44 7.32
N ASP A 325 17.84 -18.69 7.80
CA ASP A 325 18.26 -18.97 9.18
C ASP A 325 19.68 -18.47 9.45
N GLU A 326 20.57 -18.60 8.46
CA GLU A 326 21.94 -18.09 8.56
C GLU A 326 21.96 -16.55 8.63
N VAL A 327 21.22 -15.87 7.76
CA VAL A 327 21.11 -14.41 7.75
C VAL A 327 20.43 -13.90 9.03
N SER A 328 19.38 -14.57 9.50
CA SER A 328 18.69 -14.22 10.74
C SER A 328 19.61 -14.35 11.96
N LYS A 329 20.42 -15.41 12.03
CA LYS A 329 21.47 -15.54 13.06
C LYS A 329 22.52 -14.44 12.98
N LYS A 330 22.98 -14.10 11.77
CA LYS A 330 23.91 -12.99 11.55
C LYS A 330 23.31 -11.66 12.03
N LEU A 331 22.04 -11.41 11.73
CA LEU A 331 21.33 -10.20 12.15
C LEU A 331 21.17 -10.13 13.67
N ALA A 332 20.78 -11.23 14.33
CA ALA A 332 20.70 -11.29 15.80
C ALA A 332 22.06 -11.04 16.47
N THR A 333 23.13 -11.56 15.87
CA THR A 333 24.50 -11.32 16.34
C THR A 333 24.92 -9.86 16.12
N ALA A 334 24.51 -9.24 15.02
CA ALA A 334 24.79 -7.84 14.75
C ALA A 334 24.01 -6.90 15.69
N LEU A 335 22.74 -7.21 15.98
CA LEU A 335 21.92 -6.45 16.93
C LEU A 335 22.52 -6.48 18.35
N THR A 336 22.89 -7.67 18.83
CA THR A 336 23.54 -7.81 20.15
C THR A 336 24.88 -7.07 20.22
N LYS A 337 25.66 -7.06 19.13
CA LYS A 337 26.88 -6.24 19.04
C LYS A 337 26.58 -4.74 19.06
N ALA A 338 25.55 -4.29 18.36
CA ALA A 338 25.14 -2.89 18.34
C ALA A 338 24.66 -2.42 19.73
N GLU A 339 23.89 -3.24 20.43
CA GLU A 339 23.47 -2.97 21.82
C GLU A 339 24.66 -2.90 22.78
N ALA A 340 25.63 -3.81 22.66
CA ALA A 340 26.84 -3.78 23.47
C ALA A 340 27.71 -2.54 23.20
N LEU A 341 27.85 -2.14 21.93
CA LEU A 341 28.57 -0.92 21.55
C LEU A 341 27.84 0.34 22.04
N GLN A 342 26.50 0.37 21.97
CA GLN A 342 25.71 1.47 22.50
C GLN A 342 25.88 1.60 24.02
N ALA A 343 25.84 0.48 24.76
CA ALA A 343 26.08 0.49 26.20
C ALA A 343 27.50 0.96 26.57
N GLN A 344 28.52 0.55 25.81
CA GLN A 344 29.89 1.04 25.98
C GLN A 344 30.00 2.54 25.67
N PHE A 345 29.31 3.02 24.64
CA PHE A 345 29.27 4.44 24.30
C PHE A 345 28.61 5.26 25.41
N ASP A 346 27.49 4.80 25.94
CA ASP A 346 26.78 5.48 27.04
C ASP A 346 27.64 5.52 28.32
N GLU A 347 28.38 4.46 28.63
CA GLU A 347 29.33 4.40 29.76
C GLU A 347 30.50 5.39 29.60
N VAL A 348 31.08 5.47 28.40
CA VAL A 348 32.15 6.44 28.07
C VAL A 348 31.63 7.87 28.10
N SER A 349 30.39 8.10 27.63
CA SER A 349 29.75 9.42 27.66
C SER A 349 29.46 9.89 29.10
N LEU A 350 29.02 8.97 29.97
CA LEU A 350 28.85 9.21 31.42
C LEU A 350 30.18 9.45 32.14
N ALA A 351 31.25 8.73 31.77
CA ALA A 351 32.58 8.94 32.33
C ALA A 351 33.19 10.28 31.87
N GLY A 352 32.99 10.66 30.60
CA GLY A 352 33.39 11.96 30.06
C GLY A 352 32.61 13.12 30.67
N GLY A 353 31.31 12.94 30.96
CA GLY A 353 30.49 13.92 31.68
C GLY A 353 30.95 14.15 33.12
N LYS A 354 31.38 13.10 33.83
CA LYS A 354 31.95 13.23 35.19
C LYS A 354 33.30 13.93 35.24
N LEU A 355 34.12 13.79 34.20
CA LEU A 355 35.40 14.52 34.08
C LEU A 355 35.23 16.01 33.76
N ALA A 356 34.06 16.42 33.26
CA ALA A 356 33.74 17.83 33.00
C ALA A 356 33.17 18.57 34.23
N ASP A 357 32.61 17.84 35.21
CA ASP A 357 32.00 18.41 36.42
C ASP A 357 33.00 18.57 37.59
N ASP A 358 34.09 17.79 37.62
CA ASP A 358 35.17 17.95 38.60
C ASP A 358 36.27 18.87 38.03
N GLY A 359 36.07 20.17 38.17
CA GLY A 359 36.95 21.20 37.63
C GLY A 359 38.42 21.10 38.10
N GLY A 360 39.34 21.02 37.12
CA GLY A 360 40.76 21.33 37.34
C GLY A 360 41.72 20.80 36.27
N LEU A 361 42.14 21.71 35.37
CA LEU A 361 43.33 21.63 34.49
C LEU A 361 43.30 20.66 33.28
N ALA A 362 43.00 21.21 32.09
CA ALA A 362 43.92 21.15 30.95
C ALA A 362 43.43 22.05 29.81
N THR A 363 43.85 23.31 29.85
CA THR A 363 44.07 24.11 28.65
C THR A 363 45.35 23.60 28.00
N GLU A 364 45.26 22.62 27.10
CA GLU A 364 46.23 22.34 26.03
C GLU A 364 45.80 21.05 25.31
N LEU A 365 45.01 21.22 24.24
CA LEU A 365 44.97 20.41 23.02
C LEU A 365 43.88 21.00 22.10
N ALA A 366 43.97 22.31 21.86
CA ALA A 366 43.35 22.93 20.71
C ALA A 366 44.26 22.64 19.51
N GLY A 367 44.03 21.51 18.83
CA GLY A 367 44.81 21.18 17.64
C GLY A 367 44.89 19.71 17.28
N THR A 368 43.81 18.95 17.33
CA THR A 368 43.67 17.77 16.46
C THR A 368 42.20 17.42 16.29
N ASP A 369 41.69 17.73 15.11
CA ASP A 369 40.38 17.33 14.60
C ASP A 369 40.35 15.79 14.48
N LEU A 370 39.79 15.11 15.48
CA LEU A 370 39.77 13.65 15.60
C LEU A 370 38.35 13.07 15.76
N SER A 371 37.29 13.86 15.53
CA SER A 371 35.90 13.38 15.71
C SER A 371 35.22 12.91 14.42
N ASP A 372 35.67 13.32 13.23
CA ASP A 372 34.99 12.98 11.97
C ASP A 372 35.70 11.92 11.11
N LEU A 373 37.03 11.77 11.24
CA LEU A 373 37.79 10.79 10.43
C LEU A 373 37.67 9.35 10.96
N THR A 374 37.73 9.16 12.28
CA THR A 374 37.68 7.82 12.92
C THR A 374 36.32 7.16 12.82
N VAL A 375 35.22 7.94 12.90
CA VAL A 375 33.85 7.40 12.76
C VAL A 375 33.55 7.02 11.31
N ARG A 376 34.00 7.82 10.33
CA ARG A 376 33.87 7.49 8.90
C ARG A 376 34.73 6.28 8.52
N GLU A 377 35.96 6.18 9.03
CA GLU A 377 36.83 5.02 8.78
C GLU A 377 36.30 3.74 9.45
N ALA A 378 35.71 3.83 10.64
CA ALA A 378 35.05 2.70 11.30
C ALA A 378 33.80 2.24 10.54
N LEU A 379 32.99 3.16 10.03
CA LEU A 379 31.82 2.87 9.19
C LEU A 379 32.20 2.30 7.82
N GLN A 380 33.31 2.75 7.24
CA GLN A 380 33.83 2.25 5.96
C GLN A 380 34.37 0.82 6.11
N ARG A 381 35.12 0.52 7.18
CA ARG A 381 35.58 -0.84 7.50
C ARG A 381 34.43 -1.79 7.80
N ALA A 382 33.40 -1.34 8.51
CA ALA A 382 32.20 -2.14 8.76
C ALA A 382 31.41 -2.43 7.47
N LYS A 383 31.44 -1.52 6.47
CA LYS A 383 30.84 -1.78 5.15
C LYS A 383 31.65 -2.78 4.31
N GLU A 384 32.97 -2.79 4.44
CA GLU A 384 33.86 -3.72 3.73
C GLU A 384 33.83 -5.15 4.32
N GLU A 385 33.50 -5.32 5.60
CA GLU A 385 33.35 -6.64 6.24
C GLU A 385 31.96 -7.30 6.03
N ILE A 386 30.97 -6.55 5.53
CA ILE A 386 29.57 -7.01 5.35
C ILE A 386 29.20 -7.24 3.87
N GLY A 387 30.01 -6.75 2.92
CA GLY A 387 29.90 -7.08 1.49
C GLY A 387 30.70 -8.32 1.13
#